data_AF-A0A3R9WSB2-F1
#
_entry.id   AF-A0A3R9WSB2-F1
#
_cell.length_a   1.000
_cell.length_b   1.000
_cell.length_c   1.000
_cell.angle_alpha   90.00
_cell.angle_beta   90.00
_cell.angle_gamma   90.00
#
_symmetry.space_group_name_H-M   'P 1'
#
loop_
_entity.id
_entity.type
_entity.pdbx_description
1 polymer ?
#
loop_
_entity_poly.entity_id
_entity_poly.type
_entity_poly.pdbx_seq_one_letter_code
_entity_poly.pdbx_strand_id
1 'polypeptide(L)'
;MRSTQRPDAVLVQAAIAGALSFAHLHDLAEAAGQTGWKAWAYPVSVDLLLVAAWRRLRSLRAAGDSARSAWTWFTVALIASLGANVATAGLLDLTDVPDWLRILVAGWPALAFLGGTLLVHTPAVPAPPAHPAEPAAADTAIQRSDSYQPPPLMGLDSATLSDMLRLAASPGYDRWKEQIHRTGGCSSPIHLTGWTLSQDKATGETLHHYSTDTEPDGHLRIACGNRRASRCPSCAWTYAGDTYHLIRAGLAGDDRRDIPAAVRDHPRVFLTLTAPSFGPVHNRPDTRPCRCGIWHAEDAAELGNPLDPASYDYEGAVLFNNHAGQLWQRFTTRLRRDLAASAGLSQRALKDVLRLSYGKVAEFQKRGAVHFHAVIRLDGPDGPDTPPPSWATTELLTQAIHTAAAHAYTTITVPAVGNQPSHRLRWGTQLDIRPVKAFGDGSAITEQAVASYIAKYATKAAETTGSLDRRIGNREALLLLGVPDHTRRLVEACFDLDPLYPDRRFLAWAHMLGFRGHFSTKSRQYSTTLGELRQTRADYRAAQERTARGLDAIEPDTVLVLTSWQYAGQGHSPGEAALAASIARDIQLNRETAREALRDQLALEGAPA
;
A
#
# COMPACT_ATOMS: atom_id res chain seq x y z
N MET A 1 22.81 -16.84 -17.00
CA MET A 1 23.38 -15.98 -18.08
C MET A 1 23.25 -14.53 -17.64
N ARG A 2 24.38 -13.83 -17.44
CA ARG A 2 24.38 -12.41 -17.06
C ARG A 2 23.94 -11.59 -18.26
N SER A 3 22.85 -10.82 -18.16
CA SER A 3 22.54 -9.80 -19.15
C SER A 3 23.55 -8.67 -18.97
N THR A 4 24.42 -8.51 -19.96
CA THR A 4 25.21 -7.30 -20.10
C THR A 4 24.24 -6.18 -20.47
N GLN A 5 24.03 -5.23 -19.55
CA GLN A 5 23.32 -3.98 -19.88
C GLN A 5 24.14 -3.28 -20.96
N ARG A 6 23.69 -3.36 -22.21
CA ARG A 6 24.26 -2.53 -23.28
C ARG A 6 23.80 -1.09 -23.00
N PRO A 7 24.70 -0.11 -22.87
CA PRO A 7 24.29 1.27 -22.73
C PRO A 7 23.48 1.66 -23.98
N ASP A 8 22.30 2.22 -23.76
CA ASP A 8 21.43 2.73 -24.82
C ASP A 8 22.18 3.85 -25.56
N ALA A 9 22.44 3.64 -26.85
CA ALA A 9 23.16 4.59 -27.69
C ALA A 9 22.48 5.98 -27.71
N VAL A 10 21.15 6.01 -27.54
CA VAL A 10 20.38 7.26 -27.47
C VAL A 10 20.67 8.01 -26.17
N LEU A 11 20.80 7.32 -25.04
CA LEU A 11 21.18 7.93 -23.76
C LEU A 11 22.61 8.48 -23.79
N VAL A 12 23.53 7.73 -24.42
CA VAL A 12 24.92 8.20 -24.60
C VAL A 12 24.96 9.45 -25.48
N GLN A 13 24.22 9.47 -26.59
CA GLN A 13 24.12 10.64 -27.47
C GLN A 13 23.48 11.84 -26.76
N ALA A 14 22.43 11.63 -25.97
CA ALA A 14 21.77 12.68 -25.21
C ALA A 14 22.70 13.29 -24.14
N ALA A 15 23.51 12.45 -23.47
CA ALA A 15 24.49 12.92 -22.50
C ALA A 15 25.60 13.77 -23.15
N ILE A 16 26.11 13.34 -24.32
CA ILE A 16 27.10 14.09 -25.09
C ILE A 16 26.52 15.43 -25.56
N ALA A 17 25.31 15.42 -26.12
CA ALA A 17 24.64 16.64 -26.58
C ALA A 17 24.37 17.62 -25.43
N GLY A 18 23.95 17.10 -24.26
CA GLY A 18 23.75 17.90 -23.05
C GLY A 18 25.06 18.51 -22.55
N ALA A 19 26.15 17.75 -22.49
CA ALA A 19 27.45 18.25 -22.04
C ALA A 19 28.01 19.36 -22.97
N LEU A 20 27.83 19.22 -24.29
CA LEU A 20 28.24 20.23 -25.26
C LEU A 20 27.37 21.49 -25.16
N SER A 21 26.05 21.34 -25.10
CA SER A 21 25.11 22.46 -24.86
C SER A 21 25.47 23.22 -23.58
N PHE A 22 25.79 22.48 -22.52
CA PHE A 22 26.14 23.06 -21.23
C PHE A 22 27.41 23.91 -21.32
N ALA A 23 28.46 23.41 -21.97
CA ALA A 23 29.71 24.14 -22.15
C ALA A 23 29.50 25.40 -22.99
N HIS A 24 28.79 25.31 -24.11
CA HIS A 24 28.55 26.46 -25.00
C HIS A 24 27.68 27.55 -24.36
N LEU A 25 26.69 27.16 -23.55
CA LEU A 25 25.88 28.10 -22.76
C LEU A 25 26.70 28.80 -21.68
N HIS A 26 27.63 28.10 -21.04
CA HIS A 26 28.55 28.68 -20.06
C HIS A 26 29.45 29.72 -20.73
N ASP A 27 30.10 29.36 -21.84
CA ASP A 27 31.03 30.24 -22.55
C ASP A 27 30.34 31.50 -23.07
N LEU A 28 29.11 31.37 -23.57
CA LEU A 28 28.31 32.51 -24.00
C LEU A 28 27.90 33.41 -22.83
N ALA A 29 27.53 32.84 -21.68
CA ALA A 29 27.18 33.60 -20.49
C ALA A 29 28.38 34.37 -19.93
N GLU A 30 29.55 33.74 -19.90
CA GLU A 30 30.81 34.37 -19.48
C GLU A 30 31.20 35.51 -20.43
N ALA A 31 31.15 35.29 -21.75
CA ALA A 31 31.40 36.31 -22.77
C ALA A 31 30.40 37.47 -22.71
N ALA A 32 29.16 37.22 -22.29
CA ALA A 32 28.13 38.23 -22.07
C ALA A 32 28.28 39.00 -20.73
N GLY A 33 29.35 38.75 -19.96
CA GLY A 33 29.67 39.45 -18.72
C GLY A 33 29.07 38.83 -17.45
N GLN A 34 28.52 37.62 -17.52
CA GLN A 34 27.96 36.91 -16.36
C GLN A 34 29.01 36.00 -15.71
N THR A 35 29.99 36.57 -15.01
CA THR A 35 31.16 35.83 -14.52
C THR A 35 30.93 35.03 -13.23
N GLY A 36 31.85 34.09 -12.95
CA GLY A 36 31.86 33.28 -11.74
C GLY A 36 30.69 32.31 -11.68
N TRP A 37 30.10 32.10 -10.50
CA TRP A 37 28.99 31.16 -10.32
C TRP A 37 27.77 31.46 -11.21
N LYS A 38 27.62 32.71 -11.65
CA LYS A 38 26.51 33.12 -12.53
C LYS A 38 26.59 32.41 -13.86
N ALA A 39 27.76 32.35 -14.52
CA ALA A 39 27.94 31.65 -15.80
C ALA A 39 27.44 30.20 -15.74
N TRP A 40 27.73 29.49 -14.64
CA TRP A 40 27.33 28.11 -14.42
C TRP A 40 25.82 27.92 -14.19
N ALA A 41 25.10 28.95 -13.72
CA ALA A 41 23.66 28.86 -13.48
C ALA A 41 22.83 28.91 -14.77
N TYR A 42 23.36 29.51 -15.84
CA TYR A 42 22.67 29.64 -17.12
C TYR A 42 22.41 28.29 -17.81
N PRO A 43 23.45 27.46 -18.06
CA PRO A 43 23.27 26.11 -18.59
C PRO A 43 22.24 25.29 -17.81
N VAL A 44 22.36 25.30 -16.48
CA VAL A 44 21.45 24.57 -15.58
C VAL A 44 20.01 25.04 -15.78
N SER A 45 19.77 26.34 -15.87
CA SER A 45 18.42 26.88 -16.06
C SER A 45 17.80 26.54 -17.42
N VAL A 46 18.59 26.55 -18.51
CA VAL A 46 18.14 26.22 -19.87
C VAL A 46 17.83 24.73 -19.97
N ASP A 47 18.75 23.88 -19.50
CA ASP A 47 18.62 22.44 -19.60
C ASP A 47 17.50 21.92 -18.70
N LEU A 48 17.34 22.47 -17.49
CA LEU A 48 16.21 22.14 -16.62
C LEU A 48 14.87 22.54 -17.25
N LEU A 49 14.79 23.71 -17.89
CA LEU A 49 13.58 24.15 -18.58
C LEU A 49 13.24 23.22 -19.76
N LEU A 50 14.25 22.80 -20.53
CA LEU A 50 14.09 21.88 -21.66
C LEU A 50 13.58 20.50 -21.18
N VAL A 51 14.21 19.94 -20.13
CA VAL A 51 13.82 18.64 -19.55
C VAL A 51 12.43 18.71 -18.91
N ALA A 52 12.12 19.79 -18.19
CA ALA A 52 10.81 19.99 -17.57
C ALA A 52 9.70 20.11 -18.63
N ALA A 53 9.93 20.89 -19.69
CA ALA A 53 8.99 21.04 -20.80
C ALA A 53 8.78 19.71 -21.53
N TRP A 54 9.86 18.95 -21.81
CA TRP A 54 9.78 17.63 -22.43
C TRP A 54 9.00 16.61 -21.57
N ARG A 55 9.26 16.57 -20.26
CA ARG A 55 8.54 15.70 -19.33
C ARG A 55 7.04 16.05 -19.30
N ARG A 56 6.71 17.34 -19.32
CA ARG A 56 5.32 17.84 -19.36
C ARG A 56 4.63 17.51 -20.69
N LEU A 57 5.33 17.63 -21.82
CA LEU A 57 4.85 17.20 -23.14
C LEU A 57 4.46 15.72 -23.14
N ARG A 58 5.31 14.86 -22.57
CA ARG A 58 5.04 13.42 -22.43
C ARG A 58 3.82 13.14 -21.56
N SER A 59 3.70 13.80 -20.41
CA SER A 59 2.55 13.60 -19.52
C SER A 59 1.24 14.06 -20.16
N LEU A 60 1.22 15.21 -20.85
CA LEU A 60 0.01 15.74 -21.50
C LEU A 60 -0.42 14.87 -22.69
N ARG A 61 0.55 14.33 -23.46
CA ARG A 61 0.26 13.40 -24.56
C ARG A 61 -0.36 12.10 -24.08
N ALA A 62 0.08 11.57 -22.93
CA ALA A 62 -0.51 10.38 -22.33
C ALA A 62 -1.94 10.64 -21.80
N ALA A 63 -2.24 11.87 -21.38
CA ALA A 63 -3.55 12.28 -20.87
C ALA A 63 -4.54 12.73 -21.96
N GLY A 64 -4.08 12.97 -23.20
CA GLY A 64 -4.91 13.54 -24.27
C GLY A 64 -5.17 15.04 -24.14
N ASP A 65 -4.45 15.72 -23.24
CA ASP A 65 -4.65 17.13 -22.91
C ASP A 65 -3.89 18.08 -23.84
N SER A 66 -4.31 19.35 -23.87
CA SER A 66 -3.65 20.36 -24.72
C SER A 66 -2.21 20.64 -24.27
N ALA A 67 -1.24 20.39 -25.15
CA ALA A 67 0.19 20.55 -24.86
C ALA A 67 0.79 21.89 -25.33
N ARG A 68 -0.05 22.91 -25.64
CA ARG A 68 0.41 24.17 -26.25
C ARG A 68 1.47 24.89 -25.42
N SER A 69 1.21 25.10 -24.13
CA SER A 69 2.16 25.77 -23.21
C SER A 69 3.48 25.00 -23.10
N ALA A 70 3.41 23.67 -23.00
CA ALA A 70 4.60 22.83 -22.91
C ALA A 70 5.45 22.86 -24.20
N TRP A 71 4.80 22.89 -25.37
CA TRP A 71 5.46 23.09 -26.65
C TRP A 71 6.13 24.47 -26.77
N THR A 72 5.46 25.53 -26.31
CA THR A 72 6.03 26.89 -26.33
C THR A 72 7.33 26.93 -25.54
N TRP A 73 7.33 26.45 -24.30
CA TRP A 73 8.52 26.48 -23.45
C TRP A 73 9.63 25.52 -23.90
N PHE A 74 9.26 24.36 -24.46
CA PHE A 74 10.22 23.46 -25.09
C PHE A 74 10.94 24.15 -26.27
N THR A 75 10.19 24.86 -27.10
CA THR A 75 10.75 25.59 -28.25
C THR A 75 11.66 26.74 -27.81
N VAL A 76 11.26 27.51 -26.78
CA VAL A 76 12.08 28.59 -26.22
C VAL A 76 13.41 28.07 -25.67
N ALA A 77 13.38 26.97 -24.90
CA ALA A 77 14.59 26.36 -24.36
C ALA A 77 15.48 25.77 -25.47
N LEU A 78 14.88 25.15 -26.49
CA LEU A 78 15.61 24.60 -27.64
C LEU A 78 16.30 25.70 -28.46
N ILE A 79 15.63 26.83 -28.70
CA ILE A 79 16.22 27.98 -29.41
C ILE A 79 17.38 28.57 -28.59
N ALA A 80 17.25 28.69 -27.28
CA ALA A 80 18.32 29.19 -26.41
C ALA A 80 19.55 28.28 -26.43
N SER A 81 19.36 26.96 -26.31
CA SER A 81 20.44 25.97 -26.39
C SER A 81 21.10 25.97 -27.78
N LEU A 82 20.31 25.94 -28.86
CA LEU A 82 20.84 25.97 -30.23
C LEU A 82 21.56 27.30 -30.53
N GLY A 83 21.01 28.42 -30.06
CA GLY A 83 21.62 29.74 -30.24
C GLY A 83 23.00 29.84 -29.62
N ALA A 84 23.21 29.23 -28.45
CA ALA A 84 24.52 29.16 -27.82
C ALA A 84 25.52 28.30 -28.60
N ASN A 85 25.08 27.14 -29.12
CA ASN A 85 25.92 26.29 -29.98
C ASN A 85 26.32 27.02 -31.28
N VAL A 86 25.41 27.80 -31.86
CA VAL A 86 25.69 28.57 -33.09
C VAL A 86 26.61 29.76 -32.82
N ALA A 87 26.39 30.50 -31.72
CA ALA A 87 27.21 31.64 -31.35
C ALA A 87 28.67 31.26 -31.08
N THR A 88 28.89 30.11 -30.43
CA THR A 88 30.23 29.58 -30.12
C THR A 88 30.91 28.87 -31.28
N ALA A 89 30.19 28.55 -32.37
CA ALA A 89 30.73 27.94 -33.58
C ALA A 89 31.47 28.93 -34.52
N GLY A 90 31.82 30.13 -34.03
CA GLY A 90 32.60 31.13 -34.78
C GLY A 90 31.77 32.19 -35.53
N LEU A 91 30.45 32.22 -35.33
CA LEU A 91 29.56 33.27 -35.87
C LEU A 91 29.55 34.55 -35.03
N LEU A 92 30.01 34.48 -33.78
CA LEU A 92 30.09 35.61 -32.85
C LEU A 92 31.52 35.75 -32.34
N ASP A 93 32.04 36.98 -32.30
CA ASP A 93 33.27 37.27 -31.58
C ASP A 93 32.95 37.33 -30.08
N LEU A 94 33.38 36.31 -29.33
CA LEU A 94 33.16 36.22 -27.89
C LEU A 94 33.99 37.23 -27.09
N THR A 95 34.94 37.92 -27.74
CA THR A 95 35.69 39.02 -27.12
C THR A 95 34.97 40.37 -27.23
N ASP A 96 33.98 40.50 -28.13
CA ASP A 96 33.14 41.69 -28.30
C ASP A 96 31.65 41.32 -28.55
N VAL A 97 30.98 40.86 -27.50
CA VAL A 97 29.56 40.48 -27.56
C VAL A 97 28.66 41.73 -27.73
N PRO A 98 27.77 41.78 -28.75
CA PRO A 98 26.85 42.90 -28.95
C PRO A 98 25.92 43.15 -27.76
N ASP A 99 25.60 44.42 -27.50
CA ASP A 99 24.80 44.83 -26.34
C ASP A 99 23.41 44.18 -26.28
N TRP A 100 22.76 43.96 -27.43
CA TRP A 100 21.47 43.29 -27.48
C TRP A 100 21.54 41.84 -26.98
N LEU A 101 22.66 41.15 -27.22
CA LEU A 101 22.86 39.76 -26.77
C LEU A 101 23.18 39.72 -25.27
N ARG A 102 23.95 40.70 -24.76
CA ARG A 102 24.18 40.87 -23.32
C ARG A 102 22.88 41.08 -22.54
N ILE A 103 21.98 41.91 -23.07
CA ILE A 103 20.65 42.16 -22.49
C ILE A 103 19.81 40.87 -22.51
N LEU A 104 19.82 40.13 -23.62
CA LEU A 104 19.05 38.88 -23.75
C LEU A 104 19.54 37.82 -22.75
N VAL A 105 20.86 37.64 -22.63
CA VAL A 105 21.45 36.77 -21.61
C VAL A 105 21.03 37.27 -20.22
N ALA A 106 21.26 38.54 -19.86
CA ALA A 106 20.90 39.05 -18.54
C ALA A 106 19.41 38.87 -18.17
N GLY A 107 18.50 38.90 -19.16
CA GLY A 107 17.06 38.69 -18.96
C GLY A 107 16.61 37.23 -18.84
N TRP A 108 17.46 36.26 -19.18
CA TRP A 108 17.10 34.83 -19.22
C TRP A 108 16.57 34.26 -17.90
N PRO A 109 17.15 34.57 -16.71
CA PRO A 109 16.66 33.98 -15.45
C PRO A 109 15.19 34.29 -15.17
N ALA A 110 14.71 35.47 -15.54
CA ALA A 110 13.30 35.85 -15.38
C ALA A 110 12.38 35.06 -16.32
N LEU A 111 12.81 34.84 -17.57
CA LEU A 111 12.08 34.02 -18.54
C LEU A 111 12.04 32.55 -18.13
N ALA A 112 13.16 32.00 -17.67
CA ALA A 112 13.24 30.62 -17.20
C ALA A 112 12.35 30.38 -15.97
N PHE A 113 12.31 31.34 -15.03
CA PHE A 113 11.42 31.30 -13.88
C PHE A 113 9.93 31.35 -14.28
N LEU A 114 9.56 32.22 -15.22
CA LEU A 114 8.20 32.30 -15.74
C LEU A 114 7.78 30.98 -16.44
N GLY A 115 8.66 30.40 -17.25
CA GLY A 115 8.39 29.13 -17.92
C GLY A 115 8.26 27.97 -16.95
N GLY A 116 9.17 27.87 -15.98
CA GLY A 116 9.10 26.86 -14.93
C GLY A 116 7.79 26.93 -14.12
N THR A 117 7.38 28.13 -13.70
CA THR A 117 6.15 28.30 -12.91
C THR A 117 4.89 27.97 -13.72
N LEU A 118 4.81 28.36 -15.00
CA LEU A 118 3.66 28.04 -15.86
C LEU A 118 3.55 26.55 -16.22
N LEU A 119 4.69 25.85 -16.35
CA LEU A 119 4.72 24.40 -16.56
C LEU A 119 4.23 23.62 -15.33
N VAL A 120 4.46 24.16 -14.13
CA VAL A 120 4.10 23.53 -12.86
C VAL A 120 2.68 23.89 -12.41
N HIS A 121 2.22 25.13 -12.66
CA HIS A 121 1.00 25.68 -12.06
C HIS A 121 -0.12 26.02 -13.06
N THR A 122 -0.31 25.22 -14.11
CA THR A 122 -1.49 25.41 -14.98
C THR A 122 -2.75 24.91 -14.25
N PRO A 123 -3.77 25.75 -13.98
CA PRO A 123 -5.03 25.29 -13.39
C PRO A 123 -5.75 24.36 -14.36
N ALA A 124 -6.22 23.22 -13.87
CA ALA A 124 -7.06 22.31 -14.64
C ALA A 124 -8.40 22.99 -14.95
N VAL A 125 -8.75 23.09 -16.24
CA VAL A 125 -10.09 23.53 -16.65
C VAL A 125 -11.08 22.42 -16.27
N PRO A 126 -12.18 22.71 -15.54
CA PRO A 126 -13.20 21.72 -15.27
C PRO A 126 -13.82 21.26 -16.59
N ALA A 127 -13.83 19.95 -16.83
CA ALA A 127 -14.49 19.38 -18.00
C ALA A 127 -16.01 19.70 -17.95
N PRO A 128 -16.65 20.03 -19.10
CA PRO A 128 -18.10 20.19 -19.15
C PRO A 128 -18.81 18.88 -18.78
N PRO A 129 -19.97 18.93 -18.11
CA PRO A 129 -20.70 17.73 -17.71
C PRO A 129 -21.18 16.97 -18.96
N ALA A 130 -20.80 15.70 -19.06
CA ALA A 130 -21.34 14.79 -20.07
C ALA A 130 -22.84 14.54 -19.82
N HIS A 131 -23.62 14.60 -20.89
CA HIS A 131 -25.03 14.24 -20.91
C HIS A 131 -25.26 12.74 -20.65
N PRO A 132 -26.46 12.36 -20.17
CA PRO A 132 -26.65 11.24 -19.26
C PRO A 132 -26.61 9.89 -19.97
N ALA A 133 -25.78 8.98 -19.44
CA ALA A 133 -25.86 7.55 -19.72
C ALA A 133 -26.88 6.89 -18.77
N GLU A 134 -27.65 5.95 -19.31
CA GLU A 134 -28.60 5.09 -18.60
C GLU A 134 -27.97 4.33 -17.42
N PRO A 135 -28.78 3.94 -16.41
CA PRO A 135 -28.30 3.55 -15.10
C PRO A 135 -27.70 2.15 -15.10
N ALA A 136 -26.37 2.07 -15.22
CA ALA A 136 -25.60 0.88 -14.91
C ALA A 136 -25.22 0.87 -13.42
N ALA A 137 -25.56 -0.24 -12.76
CA ALA A 137 -25.19 -0.57 -11.40
C ALA A 137 -23.69 -0.41 -11.16
N ALA A 138 -23.32 0.20 -10.03
CA ALA A 138 -21.99 0.29 -9.44
C ALA A 138 -20.92 -0.59 -10.11
N ASP A 139 -20.33 -0.06 -11.18
CA ASP A 139 -19.15 -0.62 -11.82
C ASP A 139 -18.04 -0.66 -10.78
N THR A 140 -17.68 -1.87 -10.37
CA THR A 140 -16.44 -2.17 -9.66
C THR A 140 -15.25 -2.00 -10.60
N ALA A 141 -15.04 -0.79 -11.12
CA ALA A 141 -13.77 -0.37 -11.68
C ALA A 141 -12.80 -0.19 -10.50
N ILE A 142 -11.98 -1.22 -10.27
CA ILE A 142 -10.94 -1.25 -9.23
C ILE A 142 -9.86 -0.23 -9.60
N GLN A 143 -10.08 1.03 -9.26
CA GLN A 143 -9.03 2.04 -9.27
C GLN A 143 -8.22 1.93 -7.97
N ARG A 144 -6.93 1.63 -8.12
CA ARG A 144 -5.89 1.83 -7.10
C ARG A 144 -5.61 3.33 -7.00
N SER A 145 -6.52 4.12 -6.41
CA SER A 145 -6.33 5.57 -6.26
C SER A 145 -5.89 6.02 -4.86
N ASP A 146 -5.86 5.13 -3.85
CA ASP A 146 -5.31 5.46 -2.52
C ASP A 146 -3.78 5.29 -2.49
N SER A 147 -3.03 5.94 -3.38
CA SER A 147 -1.59 6.07 -3.20
C SER A 147 -1.34 7.09 -2.09
N TYR A 148 -0.98 6.61 -0.89
CA TYR A 148 -0.42 7.48 0.14
C TYR A 148 0.78 8.23 -0.43
N GLN A 149 0.61 9.53 -0.69
CA GLN A 149 1.70 10.44 -1.00
C GLN A 149 2.21 11.01 0.32
N PRO A 150 3.41 10.63 0.78
CA PRO A 150 4.00 11.28 1.94
C PRO A 150 4.23 12.77 1.61
N PRO A 151 4.13 13.66 2.60
CA PRO A 151 4.21 15.10 2.37
C PRO A 151 5.52 15.49 1.66
N PRO A 152 5.47 16.50 0.79
CA PRO A 152 6.66 17.04 0.15
C PRO A 152 7.64 17.58 1.20
N LEU A 153 8.93 17.59 0.88
CA LEU A 153 10.00 18.13 1.74
C LEU A 153 9.90 19.65 1.99
N MET A 154 8.94 20.35 1.35
CA MET A 154 8.69 21.77 1.60
C MET A 154 7.85 21.93 2.87
N GLY A 155 8.44 22.56 3.89
CA GLY A 155 7.75 22.86 5.16
C GLY A 155 8.34 22.15 6.40
N LEU A 156 9.57 21.63 6.32
CA LEU A 156 10.26 21.13 7.52
C LEU A 156 10.50 22.29 8.50
N ASP A 157 10.18 22.08 9.77
CA ASP A 157 10.59 23.01 10.81
C ASP A 157 12.12 23.04 10.95
N SER A 158 12.64 24.12 11.55
CA SER A 158 14.08 24.34 11.66
C SER A 158 14.81 23.26 12.46
N ALA A 159 14.15 22.65 13.46
CA ALA A 159 14.73 21.59 14.26
C ALA A 159 14.87 20.30 13.44
N THR A 160 13.85 19.95 12.67
CA THR A 160 13.86 18.80 11.76
C THR A 160 14.92 18.97 10.67
N LEU A 161 15.02 20.15 10.05
CA LEU A 161 16.06 20.43 9.05
C LEU A 161 17.48 20.34 9.65
N SER A 162 17.69 20.92 10.83
CA SER A 162 18.99 20.86 11.52
C SER A 162 19.39 19.41 11.84
N ASP A 163 18.44 18.60 12.32
CA ASP A 163 18.64 17.19 12.60
C ASP A 163 18.99 16.38 11.33
N MET A 164 18.31 16.65 10.21
CA MET A 164 18.63 16.06 8.91
C MET A 164 20.05 16.40 8.46
N LEU A 165 20.44 17.68 8.53
CA LEU A 165 21.78 18.13 8.12
C LEU A 165 22.86 17.52 9.02
N ARG A 166 22.61 17.43 10.33
CA ARG A 166 23.50 16.75 11.28
C ARG A 166 23.69 15.28 10.90
N LEU A 167 22.62 14.56 10.60
CA LEU A 167 22.69 13.16 10.19
C LEU A 167 23.42 12.99 8.85
N ALA A 168 23.10 13.84 7.86
CA ALA A 168 23.74 13.80 6.54
C ALA A 168 25.24 14.10 6.60
N ALA A 169 25.66 14.95 7.55
CA ALA A 169 27.07 15.25 7.80
C ALA A 169 27.77 14.21 8.70
N SER A 170 27.05 13.20 9.21
CA SER A 170 27.63 12.21 10.12
C SER A 170 28.51 11.20 9.37
N PRO A 171 29.65 10.76 9.93
CA PRO A 171 30.50 9.74 9.30
C PRO A 171 29.78 8.41 9.03
N GLY A 172 28.76 8.08 9.82
CA GLY A 172 27.96 6.86 9.68
C GLY A 172 26.79 6.95 8.70
N TYR A 173 26.62 8.07 7.99
CA TYR A 173 25.43 8.33 7.16
C TYR A 173 25.20 7.28 6.09
N ASP A 174 26.23 6.88 5.34
CA ASP A 174 26.08 5.91 4.25
C ASP A 174 25.64 4.54 4.78
N ARG A 175 26.21 4.11 5.91
CA ARG A 175 25.82 2.86 6.57
C ARG A 175 24.41 2.93 7.13
N TRP A 176 24.04 4.05 7.76
CA TRP A 176 22.68 4.30 8.20
C TRP A 176 21.69 4.23 7.03
N LYS A 177 22.00 4.92 5.93
CA LYS A 177 21.20 4.93 4.70
C LYS A 177 21.04 3.52 4.13
N GLU A 178 22.12 2.73 4.09
CA GLU A 178 22.07 1.33 3.68
C GLU A 178 21.11 0.51 4.56
N GLN A 179 21.21 0.63 5.89
CA GLN A 179 20.28 -0.04 6.80
C GLN A 179 18.82 0.35 6.51
N ILE A 180 18.54 1.65 6.31
CA ILE A 180 17.19 2.12 5.98
C ILE A 180 16.71 1.56 4.64
N HIS A 181 17.54 1.54 3.61
CA HIS A 181 17.21 0.88 2.34
C HIS A 181 16.91 -0.61 2.51
N ARG A 182 17.66 -1.33 3.35
CA ARG A 182 17.41 -2.75 3.67
C ARG A 182 16.06 -2.96 4.37
N THR A 183 15.61 -2.01 5.19
CA THR A 183 14.24 -2.03 5.75
C THR A 183 13.15 -1.62 4.77
N GLY A 184 13.51 -1.20 3.55
CA GLY A 184 12.61 -0.67 2.54
C GLY A 184 12.12 0.76 2.81
N GLY A 185 12.83 1.54 3.63
CA GLY A 185 12.36 2.84 4.12
C GLY A 185 11.29 2.71 5.21
N CYS A 186 11.49 1.81 6.17
CA CYS A 186 10.56 1.63 7.28
C CYS A 186 10.39 2.93 8.09
N SER A 187 9.14 3.33 8.37
CA SER A 187 8.83 4.58 9.08
C SER A 187 9.13 4.57 10.58
N SER A 188 9.32 3.39 11.18
CA SER A 188 9.60 3.25 12.61
C SER A 188 10.33 1.93 12.88
N PRO A 189 11.58 1.74 12.39
CA PRO A 189 12.32 0.49 12.53
C PRO A 189 12.52 0.10 13.98
N ILE A 190 12.75 -1.19 14.23
CA ILE A 190 13.16 -1.70 15.54
C ILE A 190 14.68 -1.67 15.61
N HIS A 191 15.22 -1.19 16.73
CA HIS A 191 16.65 -1.13 16.99
C HIS A 191 17.06 -2.35 17.79
N LEU A 192 18.07 -3.04 17.30
CA LEU A 192 18.71 -4.17 17.98
C LEU A 192 20.17 -3.83 18.28
N THR A 193 20.64 -4.25 19.44
CA THR A 193 22.06 -4.29 19.80
C THR A 193 22.49 -5.74 19.95
N GLY A 194 23.74 -6.04 19.62
CA GLY A 194 24.32 -7.37 19.81
C GLY A 194 25.13 -7.84 18.62
N TRP A 195 25.23 -9.16 18.46
CA TRP A 195 26.18 -9.77 17.54
C TRP A 195 25.71 -11.12 17.00
N THR A 196 26.31 -11.54 15.89
CA THR A 196 26.20 -12.88 15.35
C THR A 196 27.57 -13.39 14.90
N LEU A 197 27.85 -14.64 15.24
CA LEU A 197 29.08 -15.35 14.89
C LEU A 197 28.70 -16.63 14.15
N SER A 198 29.25 -16.83 12.97
CA SER A 198 29.12 -18.06 12.18
C SER A 198 30.46 -18.78 12.22
N GLN A 199 30.46 -20.03 12.67
CA GLN A 199 31.64 -20.88 12.77
C GLN A 199 31.46 -22.16 11.98
N ASP A 200 32.53 -22.72 11.43
CA ASP A 200 32.54 -24.09 10.95
C ASP A 200 32.46 -25.05 12.16
N LYS A 201 31.51 -25.98 12.12
CA LYS A 201 31.22 -26.91 13.23
C LYS A 201 32.37 -27.89 13.51
N ALA A 202 33.13 -28.27 12.48
CA ALA A 202 34.15 -29.30 12.60
C ALA A 202 35.48 -28.71 13.08
N THR A 203 35.84 -27.54 12.57
CA THR A 203 37.12 -26.87 12.83
C THR A 203 37.03 -25.81 13.92
N GLY A 204 35.84 -25.26 14.17
CA GLY A 204 35.63 -24.09 15.03
C GLY A 204 36.08 -22.77 14.37
N GLU A 205 36.50 -22.80 13.10
CA GLU A 205 36.94 -21.60 12.38
C GLU A 205 35.81 -20.58 12.29
N THR A 206 36.13 -19.30 12.57
CA THR A 206 35.15 -18.22 12.42
C THR A 206 35.02 -17.85 10.94
N LEU A 207 33.89 -18.22 10.36
CA LEU A 207 33.54 -17.90 8.97
C LEU A 207 33.06 -16.45 8.83
N HIS A 208 32.37 -15.94 9.85
CA HIS A 208 31.85 -14.58 9.84
C HIS A 208 31.51 -14.09 11.25
N HIS A 209 31.83 -12.83 11.55
CA HIS A 209 31.40 -12.15 12.77
C HIS A 209 30.82 -10.78 12.43
N TYR A 210 29.67 -10.46 13.02
CA TYR A 210 29.05 -9.15 12.96
C TYR A 210 28.71 -8.71 14.38
N SER A 211 29.00 -7.45 14.70
CA SER A 211 28.57 -6.79 15.95
C SER A 211 28.00 -5.41 15.64
N THR A 212 27.02 -4.97 16.42
CA THR A 212 26.49 -3.61 16.32
C THR A 212 27.42 -2.55 16.87
N ASP A 213 28.52 -2.93 17.53
CA ASP A 213 29.52 -1.98 18.05
C ASP A 213 30.15 -1.11 16.95
N THR A 214 30.13 -1.59 15.70
CA THR A 214 30.63 -0.89 14.52
C THR A 214 29.52 -0.23 13.70
N GLU A 215 28.25 -0.33 14.13
CA GLU A 215 27.12 0.28 13.45
C GLU A 215 26.88 1.73 13.91
N PRO A 216 26.31 2.60 13.06
CA PRO A 216 25.87 3.92 13.46
C PRO A 216 24.89 3.85 14.64
N ASP A 217 25.19 4.62 15.69
CA ASP A 217 24.47 4.66 16.97
C ASP A 217 24.46 3.33 17.74
N GLY A 218 25.34 2.38 17.38
CA GLY A 218 25.41 1.08 18.01
C GLY A 218 24.23 0.16 17.68
N HIS A 219 23.46 0.46 16.62
CA HIS A 219 22.17 -0.18 16.35
C HIS A 219 22.10 -0.85 14.97
N LEU A 220 21.58 -2.07 14.94
CA LEU A 220 21.01 -2.69 13.75
C LEU A 220 19.51 -2.33 13.66
N ARG A 221 19.11 -1.69 12.57
CA ARG A 221 17.71 -1.33 12.29
C ARG A 221 17.03 -2.42 11.46
N ILE A 222 15.97 -3.02 11.99
CA ILE A 222 15.11 -3.97 11.26
C ILE A 222 13.71 -3.40 11.01
N ALA A 223 13.07 -3.87 9.95
CA ALA A 223 11.73 -3.43 9.59
C ALA A 223 10.70 -3.74 10.70
N CYS A 224 9.79 -2.80 10.98
CA CYS A 224 8.82 -2.92 12.08
C CYS A 224 7.74 -3.99 11.87
N GLY A 225 7.55 -4.47 10.64
CA GLY A 225 6.54 -5.46 10.29
C GLY A 225 5.08 -5.00 10.49
N ASN A 226 4.83 -3.70 10.71
CA ASN A 226 3.49 -3.18 10.92
C ASN A 226 2.70 -3.22 9.60
N ARG A 227 1.56 -3.91 9.61
CA ARG A 227 0.71 -4.08 8.42
C ARG A 227 -0.04 -2.81 8.01
N ARG A 228 -0.16 -1.80 8.88
CA ARG A 228 -1.02 -0.64 8.65
C ARG A 228 -0.31 0.40 7.80
N ALA A 229 -0.90 0.74 6.66
CA ALA A 229 -0.33 1.71 5.73
C ALA A 229 -0.17 3.10 6.36
N SER A 230 -1.09 3.49 7.25
CA SER A 230 -1.01 4.74 8.04
C SER A 230 0.18 4.81 8.99
N ARG A 231 0.73 3.65 9.40
CA ARG A 231 1.84 3.57 10.37
C ARG A 231 3.18 3.36 9.72
N CYS A 232 3.23 2.49 8.71
CA CYS A 232 4.44 2.24 7.95
C CYS A 232 4.05 1.79 6.55
N PRO A 233 3.96 2.71 5.57
CA PRO A 233 3.62 2.37 4.18
C PRO A 233 4.53 1.28 3.60
N SER A 234 5.82 1.31 3.92
CA SER A 234 6.80 0.33 3.44
C SER A 234 6.54 -1.10 3.94
N CYS A 235 6.37 -1.28 5.26
CA CYS A 235 6.06 -2.59 5.83
C CYS A 235 4.67 -3.08 5.42
N ALA A 236 3.69 -2.18 5.37
CA ALA A 236 2.33 -2.48 4.91
C ALA A 236 2.32 -2.95 3.45
N TRP A 237 3.10 -2.35 2.57
CA TRP A 237 3.23 -2.78 1.18
C TRP A 237 3.72 -4.23 1.08
N THR A 238 4.72 -4.60 1.89
CA THR A 238 5.23 -5.97 1.92
C THR A 238 4.17 -6.95 2.43
N TYR A 239 3.45 -6.56 3.49
CA TYR A 239 2.34 -7.36 4.02
C TYR A 239 1.18 -7.52 3.02
N ALA A 240 0.84 -6.47 2.27
CA ALA A 240 -0.15 -6.53 1.19
C ALA A 240 0.30 -7.48 0.08
N GLY A 241 1.58 -7.43 -0.31
CA GLY A 241 2.18 -8.37 -1.26
C GLY A 241 2.06 -9.82 -0.79
N ASP A 242 2.35 -10.10 0.48
CA ASP A 242 2.19 -11.44 1.05
C ASP A 242 0.75 -11.90 1.04
N THR A 243 -0.17 -11.02 1.45
CA THR A 243 -1.60 -11.33 1.43
C THR A 243 -2.08 -11.58 0.00
N TYR A 244 -1.62 -10.80 -0.98
CA TYR A 244 -1.90 -11.01 -2.39
C TYR A 244 -1.46 -12.41 -2.84
N HIS A 245 -0.21 -12.79 -2.55
CA HIS A 245 0.31 -14.10 -2.95
C HIS A 245 -0.42 -15.25 -2.28
N LEU A 246 -0.75 -15.12 -0.98
CA LEU A 246 -1.53 -16.11 -0.25
C LEU A 246 -2.94 -16.29 -0.84
N ILE A 247 -3.63 -15.19 -1.14
CA ILE A 247 -4.99 -15.26 -1.68
C ILE A 247 -4.99 -15.76 -3.12
N ARG A 248 -4.06 -15.26 -3.95
CA ARG A 248 -3.89 -15.66 -5.34
C ARG A 248 -3.58 -17.15 -5.46
N ALA A 249 -2.64 -17.68 -4.68
CA ALA A 249 -2.30 -19.10 -4.73
C ALA A 249 -3.52 -19.97 -4.40
N GLY A 250 -4.35 -19.57 -3.41
CA GLY A 250 -5.62 -20.23 -3.12
C GLY A 250 -6.75 -19.99 -4.13
N LEU A 251 -6.59 -19.15 -5.14
CA LEU A 251 -7.58 -18.93 -6.19
C LEU A 251 -7.16 -19.55 -7.52
N ALA A 252 -5.87 -19.44 -7.83
CA ALA A 252 -5.32 -19.68 -9.16
C ALA A 252 -4.30 -20.83 -9.22
N GLY A 253 -3.99 -21.45 -8.08
CA GLY A 253 -2.84 -22.35 -7.95
C GLY A 253 -1.51 -21.60 -7.96
N ASP A 254 -0.48 -22.25 -7.44
CA ASP A 254 0.90 -21.78 -7.42
C ASP A 254 1.85 -22.95 -7.10
N ASP A 255 2.52 -23.47 -8.12
CA ASP A 255 3.43 -24.62 -8.01
C ASP A 255 4.59 -24.34 -7.03
N ARG A 256 5.01 -23.08 -6.87
CA ARG A 256 6.08 -22.72 -5.92
C ARG A 256 5.64 -22.79 -4.46
N ARG A 257 4.35 -23.01 -4.23
CA ARG A 257 3.69 -23.01 -2.92
C ARG A 257 2.90 -24.29 -2.71
N ASP A 258 3.14 -25.31 -3.55
CA ASP A 258 2.47 -26.60 -3.53
C ASP A 258 0.94 -26.49 -3.58
N ILE A 259 0.42 -25.53 -4.37
CA ILE A 259 -1.02 -25.41 -4.62
C ILE A 259 -1.29 -25.72 -6.09
N PRO A 260 -2.05 -26.77 -6.43
CA PRO A 260 -2.26 -27.16 -7.82
C PRO A 260 -3.12 -26.16 -8.57
N ALA A 261 -2.88 -26.03 -9.88
CA ALA A 261 -3.69 -25.19 -10.77
C ALA A 261 -5.17 -25.61 -10.83
N ALA A 262 -5.48 -26.89 -10.53
CA ALA A 262 -6.84 -27.45 -10.52
C ALA A 262 -7.80 -26.75 -9.54
N VAL A 263 -7.30 -26.00 -8.54
CA VAL A 263 -8.15 -25.19 -7.65
C VAL A 263 -8.97 -24.13 -8.41
N ARG A 264 -8.58 -23.79 -9.66
CA ARG A 264 -9.34 -22.94 -10.57
C ARG A 264 -10.64 -23.56 -11.05
N ASP A 265 -10.83 -24.86 -10.89
CA ASP A 265 -12.05 -25.54 -11.27
C ASP A 265 -12.98 -25.77 -10.07
N HIS A 266 -12.49 -25.48 -8.85
CA HIS A 266 -13.26 -25.66 -7.62
C HIS A 266 -14.32 -24.56 -7.47
N PRO A 267 -15.56 -24.89 -7.03
CA PRO A 267 -16.61 -23.91 -6.76
C PRO A 267 -16.16 -22.89 -5.73
N ARG A 268 -16.31 -21.60 -6.07
CA ARG A 268 -15.81 -20.51 -5.24
C ARG A 268 -16.59 -19.22 -5.43
N VAL A 269 -16.72 -18.49 -4.32
CA VAL A 269 -17.37 -17.18 -4.29
C VAL A 269 -16.53 -16.18 -3.52
N PHE A 270 -16.63 -14.92 -3.94
CA PHE A 270 -16.29 -13.77 -3.13
C PHE A 270 -17.53 -13.33 -2.34
N LEU A 271 -17.40 -13.23 -1.03
CA LEU A 271 -18.45 -12.94 -0.08
C LEU A 271 -18.12 -11.66 0.69
N THR A 272 -19.08 -10.75 0.80
CA THR A 272 -19.05 -9.64 1.76
C THR A 272 -20.17 -9.82 2.79
N LEU A 273 -19.80 -9.98 4.07
CA LEU A 273 -20.70 -9.98 5.21
C LEU A 273 -20.64 -8.62 5.90
N THR A 274 -21.74 -7.86 5.88
CA THR A 274 -21.77 -6.52 6.49
C THR A 274 -22.38 -6.53 7.88
N ALA A 275 -22.04 -5.51 8.67
CA ALA A 275 -22.75 -5.21 9.91
C ALA A 275 -24.22 -4.83 9.65
N PRO A 276 -25.11 -5.00 10.65
CA PRO A 276 -26.45 -4.44 10.61
C PRO A 276 -26.38 -2.90 10.72
N SER A 277 -27.56 -2.25 10.68
CA SER A 277 -27.68 -0.83 10.99
C SER A 277 -27.75 -0.63 12.50
N PHE A 278 -27.08 0.40 13.00
CA PHE A 278 -27.14 0.88 14.39
C PHE A 278 -27.81 2.27 14.49
N GLY A 279 -28.38 2.74 13.39
CA GLY A 279 -28.90 4.09 13.23
C GLY A 279 -28.65 4.60 11.82
N PRO A 280 -29.42 5.60 11.36
CA PRO A 280 -29.21 6.18 10.04
C PRO A 280 -27.90 6.99 10.03
N VAL A 281 -27.09 6.80 8.99
CA VAL A 281 -25.82 7.50 8.79
C VAL A 281 -25.83 8.26 7.47
N HIS A 282 -24.96 9.27 7.36
CA HIS A 282 -24.65 9.88 6.09
C HIS A 282 -24.02 8.85 5.14
N ASN A 283 -24.51 8.83 3.91
CA ASN A 283 -24.10 7.91 2.86
C ASN A 283 -24.19 8.58 1.48
N ARG A 284 -23.74 7.87 0.45
CA ARG A 284 -23.80 8.33 -0.94
C ARG A 284 -24.64 7.35 -1.79
N PRO A 285 -25.98 7.47 -1.80
CA PRO A 285 -26.80 6.71 -2.73
C PRO A 285 -26.56 7.21 -4.16
N ASP A 286 -26.59 6.32 -5.15
CA ASP A 286 -26.30 6.70 -6.55
C ASP A 286 -27.45 7.49 -7.19
N THR A 287 -28.69 7.15 -6.83
CA THR A 287 -29.91 7.67 -7.51
C THR A 287 -30.61 8.79 -6.76
N ARG A 288 -30.14 9.16 -5.57
CA ARG A 288 -30.79 10.17 -4.72
C ARG A 288 -29.80 10.80 -3.75
N PRO A 289 -30.05 12.05 -3.30
CA PRO A 289 -29.22 12.65 -2.26
C PRO A 289 -29.25 11.82 -0.97
N CYS A 290 -28.26 12.07 -0.11
CA CYS A 290 -28.26 11.55 1.24
C CYS A 290 -29.57 11.95 1.95
N ARG A 291 -29.96 11.20 2.99
CA ARG A 291 -31.17 11.50 3.77
C ARG A 291 -31.12 12.90 4.43
N CYS A 292 -29.95 13.50 4.58
CA CYS A 292 -29.80 14.91 4.99
C CYS A 292 -30.12 15.94 3.88
N GLY A 293 -30.44 15.49 2.66
CA GLY A 293 -30.73 16.34 1.51
C GLY A 293 -29.53 16.69 0.62
N ILE A 294 -28.31 16.31 1.02
CA ILE A 294 -27.05 16.71 0.34
C ILE A 294 -26.51 15.56 -0.52
N TRP A 295 -25.94 15.90 -1.68
CA TRP A 295 -25.09 15.01 -2.47
C TRP A 295 -23.65 15.11 -1.98
N HIS A 296 -23.21 14.10 -1.24
CA HIS A 296 -21.86 14.07 -0.68
C HIS A 296 -20.83 13.70 -1.74
N ALA A 297 -19.69 14.39 -1.73
CA ALA A 297 -18.48 13.94 -2.44
C ALA A 297 -17.95 12.63 -1.83
N GLU A 298 -17.10 11.90 -2.54
CA GLU A 298 -16.55 10.61 -2.10
C GLU A 298 -15.75 10.70 -0.79
N ASP A 299 -15.07 11.83 -0.60
CA ASP A 299 -14.18 12.14 0.50
C ASP A 299 -14.84 13.01 1.59
N ALA A 300 -16.13 13.29 1.47
CA ALA A 300 -16.87 14.07 2.47
C ALA A 300 -16.73 13.47 3.88
N ALA A 301 -16.36 14.32 4.84
CA ALA A 301 -16.03 13.95 6.22
C ALA A 301 -17.26 13.47 7.01
N GLU A 302 -18.44 13.85 6.57
CA GLU A 302 -19.73 13.46 7.14
C GLU A 302 -20.05 11.99 6.85
N LEU A 303 -19.53 11.42 5.76
CA LEU A 303 -19.88 10.06 5.34
C LEU A 303 -19.56 9.03 6.44
N GLY A 304 -20.57 8.25 6.82
CA GLY A 304 -20.49 7.28 7.91
C GLY A 304 -20.87 7.82 9.28
N ASN A 305 -20.92 9.15 9.47
CA ASN A 305 -21.40 9.75 10.71
C ASN A 305 -22.93 9.60 10.83
N PRO A 306 -23.47 9.44 12.04
CA PRO A 306 -24.91 9.40 12.27
C PRO A 306 -25.59 10.69 11.82
N LEU A 307 -26.78 10.55 11.24
CA LEU A 307 -27.63 11.73 10.97
C LEU A 307 -28.10 12.39 12.26
N ASP A 308 -28.39 11.57 13.28
CA ASP A 308 -28.65 12.00 14.64
C ASP A 308 -27.69 11.23 15.59
N PRO A 309 -26.62 11.90 16.08
CA PRO A 309 -25.70 11.30 17.03
C PRO A 309 -26.33 10.95 18.38
N ALA A 310 -27.47 11.54 18.77
CA ALA A 310 -28.11 11.23 20.05
C ALA A 310 -28.89 9.90 20.01
N SER A 311 -29.38 9.51 18.83
CA SER A 311 -30.18 8.29 18.67
C SER A 311 -29.39 7.08 18.16
N TYR A 312 -28.09 7.24 17.85
CA TYR A 312 -27.27 6.16 17.30
C TYR A 312 -26.85 5.15 18.38
N ASP A 313 -26.99 3.85 18.10
CA ASP A 313 -26.66 2.76 19.01
C ASP A 313 -25.14 2.47 18.99
N TYR A 314 -24.38 3.27 19.74
CA TYR A 314 -22.93 3.16 19.85
C TYR A 314 -22.50 1.86 20.55
N GLU A 315 -23.18 1.49 21.63
CA GLU A 315 -22.92 0.28 22.39
C GLU A 315 -23.17 -0.97 21.54
N GLY A 316 -24.29 -1.02 20.82
CA GLY A 316 -24.59 -2.09 19.87
C GLY A 316 -23.54 -2.21 18.77
N ALA A 317 -23.05 -1.08 18.23
CA ALA A 317 -22.00 -1.08 17.22
C ALA A 317 -20.67 -1.64 17.76
N VAL A 318 -20.26 -1.21 18.96
CA VAL A 318 -19.03 -1.69 19.63
C VAL A 318 -19.16 -3.16 20.03
N LEU A 319 -20.31 -3.57 20.56
CA LEU A 319 -20.61 -4.97 20.89
C LEU A 319 -20.54 -5.85 19.65
N PHE A 320 -21.11 -5.40 18.53
CA PHE A 320 -21.01 -6.09 17.24
C PHE A 320 -19.54 -6.26 16.80
N ASN A 321 -18.76 -5.18 16.80
CA ASN A 321 -17.34 -5.22 16.42
C ASN A 321 -16.56 -6.23 17.28
N ASN A 322 -16.75 -6.21 18.61
CA ASN A 322 -16.09 -7.14 19.52
C ASN A 322 -16.46 -8.61 19.28
N HIS A 323 -17.71 -8.87 18.88
CA HIS A 323 -18.25 -10.20 18.61
C HIS A 323 -18.14 -10.64 17.14
N ALA A 324 -17.67 -9.80 16.22
CA ALA A 324 -17.59 -10.11 14.79
C ALA A 324 -16.82 -11.42 14.51
N GLY A 325 -15.74 -11.70 15.25
CA GLY A 325 -15.01 -12.96 15.15
C GLY A 325 -15.84 -14.20 15.55
N GLN A 326 -16.69 -14.07 16.57
CA GLN A 326 -17.61 -15.13 17.00
C GLN A 326 -18.76 -15.30 16.01
N LEU A 327 -19.28 -14.21 15.43
CA LEU A 327 -20.28 -14.27 14.37
C LEU A 327 -19.76 -15.03 13.14
N TRP A 328 -18.49 -14.82 12.76
CA TRP A 328 -17.85 -15.58 11.68
C TRP A 328 -17.67 -17.06 12.02
N GLN A 329 -17.27 -17.38 13.26
CA GLN A 329 -17.15 -18.77 13.69
C GLN A 329 -18.51 -19.49 13.62
N ARG A 330 -19.60 -18.84 14.06
CA ARG A 330 -20.96 -19.39 13.98
C ARG A 330 -21.44 -19.52 12.55
N PHE A 331 -21.20 -18.50 11.72
CA PHE A 331 -21.50 -18.52 10.28
C PHE A 331 -20.82 -19.70 9.58
N THR A 332 -19.51 -19.86 9.71
CA THR A 332 -18.80 -20.97 9.04
C THR A 332 -19.18 -22.34 9.61
N THR A 333 -19.55 -22.41 10.88
CA THR A 333 -20.09 -23.65 11.48
C THR A 333 -21.44 -23.99 10.87
N ARG A 334 -22.32 -23.01 10.72
CA ARG A 334 -23.64 -23.20 10.10
C ARG A 334 -23.55 -23.51 8.62
N LEU A 335 -22.67 -22.83 7.88
CA LEU A 335 -22.42 -23.10 6.46
C LEU A 335 -22.03 -24.56 6.21
N ARG A 336 -21.15 -25.13 7.04
CA ARG A 336 -20.81 -26.56 6.95
C ARG A 336 -22.00 -27.48 7.24
N ARG A 337 -22.91 -27.09 8.13
CA ARG A 337 -24.12 -27.87 8.42
C ARG A 337 -25.12 -27.81 7.27
N ASP A 338 -25.28 -26.64 6.65
CA ASP A 338 -26.18 -26.46 5.51
C ASP A 338 -25.68 -27.22 4.28
N LEU A 339 -24.36 -27.20 4.02
CA LEU A 339 -23.74 -28.02 2.98
C LEU A 339 -23.91 -29.53 3.24
N ALA A 340 -23.71 -29.98 4.49
CA ALA A 340 -23.90 -31.38 4.86
C ALA A 340 -25.37 -31.82 4.66
N ALA A 341 -26.31 -31.02 5.15
CA ALA A 341 -27.75 -31.32 5.02
C ALA A 341 -28.19 -31.39 3.57
N SER A 342 -27.69 -30.50 2.71
CA SER A 342 -28.01 -30.48 1.27
C SER A 342 -27.51 -31.74 0.53
N ALA A 343 -26.47 -32.39 1.06
CA ALA A 343 -25.94 -33.64 0.54
C ALA A 343 -26.50 -34.90 1.26
N GLY A 344 -27.44 -34.74 2.20
CA GLY A 344 -27.94 -35.85 3.02
C GLY A 344 -26.91 -36.43 4.00
N LEU A 345 -25.87 -35.65 4.34
CA LEU A 345 -24.76 -36.08 5.18
C LEU A 345 -24.83 -35.48 6.59
N SER A 346 -24.20 -36.17 7.55
CA SER A 346 -23.85 -35.55 8.83
C SER A 346 -22.66 -34.60 8.66
N GLN A 347 -22.51 -33.62 9.56
CA GLN A 347 -21.33 -32.74 9.57
C GLN A 347 -20.01 -33.51 9.73
N ARG A 348 -20.03 -34.69 10.38
CA ARG A 348 -18.86 -35.55 10.53
C ARG A 348 -18.50 -36.19 9.19
N ALA A 349 -19.48 -36.80 8.53
CA ALA A 349 -19.30 -37.44 7.22
C ALA A 349 -18.94 -36.45 6.11
N LEU A 350 -19.41 -35.19 6.19
CA LEU A 350 -19.06 -34.17 5.19
C LEU A 350 -17.53 -34.00 5.08
N LYS A 351 -16.78 -34.09 6.19
CA LYS A 351 -15.32 -33.89 6.17
C LYS A 351 -14.57 -34.93 5.35
N ASP A 352 -15.16 -36.11 5.18
CA ASP A 352 -14.56 -37.22 4.44
C ASP A 352 -14.78 -37.08 2.93
N VAL A 353 -15.60 -36.12 2.48
CA VAL A 353 -15.92 -35.90 1.06
C VAL A 353 -15.72 -34.46 0.59
N LEU A 354 -15.81 -33.48 1.48
CA LEU A 354 -15.77 -32.06 1.13
C LEU A 354 -15.15 -31.22 2.25
N ARG A 355 -14.32 -30.26 1.85
CA ARG A 355 -13.70 -29.29 2.73
C ARG A 355 -14.10 -27.86 2.36
N LEU A 356 -14.55 -27.11 3.37
CA LEU A 356 -14.79 -25.67 3.25
C LEU A 356 -13.47 -24.92 3.50
N SER A 357 -12.90 -24.36 2.43
CA SER A 357 -11.69 -23.54 2.46
C SER A 357 -12.02 -22.07 2.30
N TYR A 358 -11.26 -21.19 2.98
CA TYR A 358 -11.48 -19.76 2.84
C TYR A 358 -10.24 -18.93 3.18
N GLY A 359 -10.16 -17.74 2.60
CA GLY A 359 -9.35 -16.61 3.06
C GLY A 359 -10.27 -15.43 3.34
N LYS A 360 -10.11 -14.76 4.49
CA LYS A 360 -10.94 -13.60 4.86
C LYS A 360 -10.12 -12.43 5.37
N VAL A 361 -10.62 -11.23 5.11
CA VAL A 361 -10.13 -9.98 5.71
C VAL A 361 -11.26 -9.21 6.38
N ALA A 362 -10.92 -8.49 7.44
CA ALA A 362 -11.77 -7.55 8.13
C ALA A 362 -11.45 -6.12 7.69
N GLU A 363 -12.49 -5.33 7.48
CA GLU A 363 -12.37 -3.92 7.11
C GLU A 363 -13.38 -3.10 7.92
N PHE A 364 -13.02 -1.86 8.22
CA PHE A 364 -13.94 -0.88 8.80
C PHE A 364 -14.67 -0.11 7.71
N GLN A 365 -15.99 -0.06 7.82
CA GLN A 365 -16.80 0.93 7.10
C GLN A 365 -16.51 2.32 7.65
N LYS A 366 -16.78 3.38 6.87
CA LYS A 366 -16.68 4.78 7.35
C LYS A 366 -17.47 5.02 8.65
N ARG A 367 -18.55 4.26 8.88
CA ARG A 367 -19.35 4.31 10.12
C ARG A 367 -18.74 3.59 11.33
N GLY A 368 -17.54 3.02 11.21
CA GLY A 368 -16.85 2.33 12.31
C GLY A 368 -17.32 0.91 12.58
N ALA A 369 -18.22 0.35 11.78
CA ALA A 369 -18.63 -1.04 11.86
C ALA A 369 -17.73 -1.94 11.00
N VAL A 370 -17.36 -3.11 11.51
CA VAL A 370 -16.54 -4.08 10.77
C VAL A 370 -17.39 -4.87 9.79
N HIS A 371 -16.90 -5.06 8.56
CA HIS A 371 -17.41 -6.05 7.62
C HIS A 371 -16.30 -7.03 7.21
N PHE A 372 -16.69 -8.22 6.77
CA PHE A 372 -15.75 -9.24 6.31
C PHE A 372 -15.87 -9.45 4.81
N HIS A 373 -14.73 -9.39 4.12
CA HIS A 373 -14.58 -9.91 2.77
C HIS A 373 -13.93 -11.28 2.85
N ALA A 374 -14.48 -12.26 2.16
CA ALA A 374 -13.97 -13.62 2.14
C ALA A 374 -14.02 -14.23 0.75
N VAL A 375 -12.97 -14.96 0.38
CA VAL A 375 -13.04 -15.98 -0.67
C VAL A 375 -13.38 -17.27 0.02
N ILE A 376 -14.45 -17.93 -0.42
CA ILE A 376 -14.84 -19.26 0.05
C ILE A 376 -14.78 -20.21 -1.13
N ARG A 377 -14.10 -21.35 -0.95
CA ARG A 377 -13.89 -22.40 -1.96
C ARG A 377 -14.29 -23.75 -1.38
N LEU A 378 -14.92 -24.58 -2.20
CA LEU A 378 -15.21 -25.98 -1.87
C LEU A 378 -14.13 -26.87 -2.46
N ASP A 379 -13.47 -27.63 -1.61
CA ASP A 379 -12.40 -28.58 -1.98
C ASP A 379 -12.85 -30.01 -1.70
N GLY A 380 -12.12 -30.99 -2.23
CA GLY A 380 -12.18 -32.36 -1.75
C GLY A 380 -11.64 -32.51 -0.31
N PRO A 381 -11.70 -33.73 0.26
CA PRO A 381 -11.38 -33.97 1.67
C PRO A 381 -9.94 -33.59 2.04
N ASP A 382 -8.99 -33.82 1.13
CA ASP A 382 -7.56 -33.54 1.35
C ASP A 382 -7.20 -32.06 1.11
N GLY A 383 -8.16 -31.26 0.64
CA GLY A 383 -7.98 -29.83 0.38
C GLY A 383 -7.72 -29.55 -1.10
N PRO A 384 -6.84 -28.61 -1.44
CA PRO A 384 -6.71 -28.08 -2.80
C PRO A 384 -6.31 -29.13 -3.84
N ASP A 385 -5.71 -30.24 -3.41
CA ASP A 385 -5.22 -31.34 -4.27
C ASP A 385 -6.32 -32.28 -4.77
N THR A 386 -7.50 -32.23 -4.17
CA THR A 386 -8.60 -33.13 -4.51
C THR A 386 -9.82 -32.34 -4.97
N PRO A 387 -10.46 -32.75 -6.09
CA PRO A 387 -11.66 -32.08 -6.56
C PRO A 387 -12.81 -32.31 -5.57
N PRO A 388 -13.72 -31.34 -5.41
CA PRO A 388 -14.92 -31.53 -4.63
C PRO A 388 -15.88 -32.49 -5.36
N PRO A 389 -16.86 -33.08 -4.64
CA PRO A 389 -17.90 -33.90 -5.25
C PRO A 389 -18.73 -33.11 -6.27
N SER A 390 -19.24 -33.77 -7.31
CA SER A 390 -19.98 -33.12 -8.40
C SER A 390 -21.23 -32.36 -7.98
N TRP A 391 -21.85 -32.73 -6.85
CA TRP A 391 -23.01 -32.02 -6.29
C TRP A 391 -22.64 -30.70 -5.59
N ALA A 392 -21.36 -30.50 -5.25
CA ALA A 392 -20.89 -29.29 -4.61
C ALA A 392 -20.67 -28.22 -5.67
N THR A 393 -21.72 -27.46 -6.00
CA THR A 393 -21.65 -26.40 -7.03
C THR A 393 -21.56 -25.00 -6.41
N THR A 394 -21.27 -24.00 -7.25
CA THR A 394 -21.25 -22.59 -6.81
C THR A 394 -22.66 -22.10 -6.43
N GLU A 395 -23.69 -22.62 -7.10
CA GLU A 395 -25.09 -22.34 -6.79
C GLU A 395 -25.46 -22.89 -5.41
N LEU A 396 -25.09 -24.13 -5.13
CA LEU A 396 -25.29 -24.74 -3.81
C LEU A 396 -24.56 -23.95 -2.72
N LEU A 397 -23.30 -23.56 -2.97
CA LEU A 397 -22.52 -22.74 -2.05
C LEU A 397 -23.22 -21.40 -1.77
N THR A 398 -23.70 -20.73 -2.81
CA THR A 398 -24.39 -19.42 -2.71
C THR A 398 -25.65 -19.55 -1.86
N GLN A 399 -26.48 -20.56 -2.12
CA GLN A 399 -27.70 -20.82 -1.35
C GLN A 399 -27.40 -21.17 0.11
N ALA A 400 -26.38 -21.98 0.35
CA ALA A 400 -25.95 -22.35 1.70
C ALA A 400 -25.42 -21.13 2.47
N ILE A 401 -24.75 -20.18 1.81
CA ILE A 401 -24.29 -18.93 2.44
C ILE A 401 -25.47 -18.06 2.87
N HIS A 402 -26.45 -17.84 1.99
CA HIS A 402 -27.66 -17.09 2.34
C HIS A 402 -28.38 -17.71 3.55
N THR A 403 -28.56 -19.03 3.51
CA THR A 403 -29.20 -19.78 4.60
C THR A 403 -28.41 -19.65 5.91
N ALA A 404 -27.10 -19.85 5.87
CA ALA A 404 -26.24 -19.80 7.05
C ALA A 404 -26.16 -18.40 7.68
N ALA A 405 -26.12 -17.34 6.86
CA ALA A 405 -26.05 -15.97 7.33
C ALA A 405 -27.36 -15.53 8.01
N ALA A 406 -28.52 -15.95 7.49
CA ALA A 406 -29.84 -15.63 8.04
C ALA A 406 -30.26 -16.52 9.23
N HIS A 407 -29.61 -17.67 9.42
CA HIS A 407 -30.02 -18.66 10.42
C HIS A 407 -29.85 -18.16 11.87
N ALA A 408 -30.82 -18.47 12.74
CA ALA A 408 -30.84 -18.03 14.15
C ALA A 408 -29.59 -18.43 14.96
N TYR A 409 -29.00 -19.61 14.68
CA TYR A 409 -27.71 -20.04 15.27
C TYR A 409 -26.57 -19.03 15.07
N THR A 410 -26.58 -18.28 13.97
CA THR A 410 -25.57 -17.25 13.65
C THR A 410 -25.79 -15.95 14.44
N THR A 411 -26.86 -15.85 15.24
CA THR A 411 -27.13 -14.73 16.14
C THR A 411 -26.47 -14.95 17.51
N ILE A 412 -25.79 -13.94 18.05
CA ILE A 412 -25.24 -13.94 19.41
C ILE A 412 -26.13 -13.08 20.30
N THR A 413 -26.56 -13.63 21.44
CA THR A 413 -27.23 -12.87 22.49
C THR A 413 -26.21 -12.46 23.54
N VAL A 414 -26.03 -11.16 23.72
CA VAL A 414 -25.28 -10.59 24.84
C VAL A 414 -26.30 -10.29 25.94
N PRO A 415 -26.18 -10.89 27.14
CA PRO A 415 -27.13 -10.66 28.21
C PRO A 415 -27.08 -9.22 28.72
N ALA A 416 -28.22 -8.75 29.26
CA ALA A 416 -28.30 -7.46 29.94
C ALA A 416 -27.42 -7.46 31.19
N VAL A 417 -26.65 -6.39 31.40
CA VAL A 417 -25.76 -6.22 32.56
C VAL A 417 -25.75 -4.75 32.96
N GLY A 418 -26.01 -4.46 34.24
CA GLY A 418 -26.07 -3.09 34.74
C GLY A 418 -27.16 -2.28 34.02
N ASN A 419 -26.78 -1.16 33.43
CA ASN A 419 -27.65 -0.30 32.61
C ASN A 419 -27.71 -0.70 31.13
N GLN A 420 -26.95 -1.72 30.70
CA GLN A 420 -26.94 -2.18 29.32
C GLN A 420 -28.04 -3.23 29.08
N PRO A 421 -28.91 -3.06 28.07
CA PRO A 421 -29.95 -4.02 27.74
C PRO A 421 -29.36 -5.29 27.13
N SER A 422 -30.22 -6.28 26.87
CA SER A 422 -29.82 -7.47 26.12
C SER A 422 -29.69 -7.12 24.63
N HIS A 423 -28.56 -7.48 24.02
CA HIS A 423 -28.30 -7.22 22.59
C HIS A 423 -28.33 -8.51 21.77
N ARG A 424 -29.02 -8.49 20.64
CA ARG A 424 -28.99 -9.58 19.64
C ARG A 424 -28.14 -9.16 18.44
N LEU A 425 -26.93 -9.71 18.36
CA LEU A 425 -25.95 -9.41 17.32
C LEU A 425 -26.07 -10.40 16.18
N ARG A 426 -26.20 -9.92 14.95
CA ARG A 426 -26.30 -10.71 13.71
C ARG A 426 -25.66 -9.97 12.54
N TRP A 427 -25.36 -10.68 11.45
CA TRP A 427 -24.99 -10.03 10.19
C TRP A 427 -26.15 -9.21 9.63
N GLY A 428 -25.83 -8.15 8.88
CA GLY A 428 -26.82 -7.37 8.15
C GLY A 428 -27.51 -8.17 7.05
N THR A 429 -28.61 -7.63 6.53
CA THR A 429 -29.35 -8.25 5.41
C THR A 429 -28.67 -8.05 4.06
N GLN A 430 -27.77 -7.07 3.96
CA GLN A 430 -26.99 -6.80 2.76
C GLN A 430 -25.80 -7.77 2.71
N LEU A 431 -25.91 -8.77 1.85
CA LEU A 431 -24.85 -9.71 1.51
C LEU A 431 -24.49 -9.51 0.04
N ASP A 432 -23.20 -9.41 -0.25
CA ASP A 432 -22.70 -9.43 -1.64
C ASP A 432 -22.00 -10.77 -1.87
N ILE A 433 -22.55 -11.59 -2.77
CA ILE A 433 -22.00 -12.90 -3.11
C ILE A 433 -21.79 -12.93 -4.62
N ARG A 434 -20.52 -13.07 -5.02
CA ARG A 434 -20.13 -13.08 -6.43
C ARG A 434 -19.34 -14.35 -6.74
N PRO A 435 -19.81 -15.21 -7.65
CA PRO A 435 -18.99 -16.30 -8.19
C PRO A 435 -17.64 -15.79 -8.70
N VAL A 436 -16.55 -16.47 -8.37
CA VAL A 436 -15.24 -16.17 -8.95
C VAL A 436 -14.99 -17.20 -10.05
N LYS A 437 -14.98 -16.77 -11.31
CA LYS A 437 -14.78 -17.66 -12.46
C LYS A 437 -13.34 -17.60 -12.97
N ALA A 438 -12.89 -18.70 -13.58
CA ALA A 438 -11.59 -18.78 -14.24
C ALA A 438 -11.56 -17.90 -15.52
N PHE A 439 -10.38 -17.50 -15.97
CA PHE A 439 -10.17 -16.64 -17.15
C PHE A 439 -10.95 -17.12 -18.40
N GLY A 440 -11.53 -16.19 -19.16
CA GLY A 440 -11.96 -16.41 -20.55
C GLY A 440 -13.44 -16.21 -20.90
N ASP A 441 -14.31 -15.86 -19.95
CA ASP A 441 -15.77 -15.74 -20.19
C ASP A 441 -16.31 -14.30 -20.28
N GLY A 442 -15.44 -13.30 -20.26
CA GLY A 442 -15.84 -11.88 -20.33
C GLY A 442 -16.45 -11.31 -19.04
N SER A 443 -16.32 -12.00 -17.90
CA SER A 443 -16.81 -11.50 -16.61
C SER A 443 -15.87 -10.48 -15.94
N ALA A 444 -16.45 -9.57 -15.14
CA ALA A 444 -15.78 -8.41 -14.54
C ALA A 444 -14.88 -8.72 -13.32
N ILE A 445 -14.85 -9.96 -12.79
CA ILE A 445 -14.11 -10.31 -11.57
C ILE A 445 -13.16 -11.47 -11.81
N THR A 446 -11.88 -11.15 -11.97
CA THR A 446 -10.79 -12.14 -12.13
C THR A 446 -10.18 -12.54 -10.78
N GLU A 447 -9.53 -13.70 -10.72
CA GLU A 447 -8.80 -14.19 -9.54
C GLU A 447 -7.75 -13.18 -9.04
N GLN A 448 -7.07 -12.51 -9.98
CA GLN A 448 -6.09 -11.47 -9.68
C GLN A 448 -6.74 -10.19 -9.14
N ALA A 449 -7.92 -9.82 -9.67
CA ALA A 449 -8.71 -8.70 -9.16
C ALA A 449 -9.15 -8.94 -7.72
N VAL A 450 -9.66 -10.14 -7.41
CA VAL A 450 -10.05 -10.54 -6.05
C VAL A 450 -8.86 -10.56 -5.09
N ALA A 451 -7.73 -11.14 -5.49
CA ALA A 451 -6.53 -11.14 -4.67
C ALA A 451 -6.00 -9.73 -4.40
N SER A 452 -6.02 -8.85 -5.42
CA SER A 452 -5.62 -7.44 -5.30
C SER A 452 -6.56 -6.67 -4.39
N TYR A 453 -7.86 -6.91 -4.51
CA TYR A 453 -8.89 -6.34 -3.65
C TYR A 453 -8.63 -6.75 -2.19
N ILE A 454 -8.54 -8.05 -1.88
CA ILE A 454 -8.31 -8.52 -0.51
C ILE A 454 -6.99 -7.98 0.07
N ALA A 455 -5.92 -7.96 -0.73
CA ALA A 455 -4.63 -7.40 -0.31
C ALA A 455 -4.71 -5.90 0.05
N LYS A 456 -5.51 -5.12 -0.69
CA LYS A 456 -5.76 -3.69 -0.40
C LYS A 456 -6.34 -3.51 1.00
N TYR A 457 -7.30 -4.34 1.40
CA TYR A 457 -7.98 -4.20 2.70
C TYR A 457 -7.21 -4.81 3.87
N ALA A 458 -6.31 -5.75 3.59
CA ALA A 458 -5.47 -6.36 4.62
C ALA A 458 -4.57 -5.34 5.37
N THR A 459 -4.25 -4.22 4.72
CA THR A 459 -3.45 -3.11 5.28
C THR A 459 -4.27 -1.95 5.82
N LYS A 460 -5.59 -1.94 5.61
CA LYS A 460 -6.49 -0.94 6.21
C LYS A 460 -6.84 -1.36 7.64
N ALA A 461 -6.97 -0.39 8.53
CA ALA A 461 -7.47 -0.57 9.89
C ALA A 461 -8.48 0.55 10.24
N ALA A 462 -8.65 0.89 11.52
CA ALA A 462 -9.68 1.83 11.97
C ALA A 462 -9.38 3.30 11.61
N GLU A 463 -8.20 3.61 11.06
CA GLU A 463 -7.82 4.96 10.63
C GLU A 463 -8.82 5.61 9.67
N THR A 464 -9.56 4.82 8.88
CA THR A 464 -10.60 5.32 7.96
C THR A 464 -11.75 6.02 8.68
N THR A 465 -11.84 5.92 10.00
CA THR A 465 -12.81 6.65 10.83
C THR A 465 -12.19 7.82 11.59
N GLY A 466 -10.96 8.25 11.27
CA GLY A 466 -10.34 9.44 11.88
C GLY A 466 -9.26 9.15 12.91
N SER A 467 -8.35 8.22 12.59
CA SER A 467 -7.07 7.94 13.27
C SER A 467 -7.15 7.63 14.78
N LEU A 468 -7.20 6.34 15.10
CA LEU A 468 -6.96 5.81 16.46
C LEU A 468 -5.93 4.68 16.40
N ASP A 469 -4.74 4.96 15.88
CA ASP A 469 -3.85 3.85 15.52
C ASP A 469 -2.94 3.41 16.68
N ARG A 470 -3.19 3.87 17.91
CA ARG A 470 -2.49 3.56 19.16
C ARG A 470 -3.51 3.34 20.28
N ARG A 471 -3.15 2.55 21.29
CA ARG A 471 -3.99 2.33 22.47
C ARG A 471 -4.35 3.65 23.13
N ILE A 472 -5.61 3.78 23.51
CA ILE A 472 -6.18 4.94 24.18
C ILE A 472 -6.35 4.53 25.65
N GLY A 473 -5.53 5.11 26.53
CA GLY A 473 -5.51 4.73 27.94
C GLY A 473 -6.55 5.44 28.79
N ASN A 474 -6.98 6.64 28.38
CA ASN A 474 -7.92 7.48 29.13
C ASN A 474 -8.79 8.31 28.18
N ARG A 475 -9.84 8.94 28.71
CA ARG A 475 -10.79 9.73 27.92
C ARG A 475 -10.21 11.08 27.52
N GLU A 476 -9.35 11.69 28.35
CA GLU A 476 -8.72 12.98 28.07
C GLU A 476 -7.85 12.95 26.81
N ALA A 477 -7.26 11.79 26.49
CA ALA A 477 -6.50 11.59 25.25
C ALA A 477 -7.34 11.87 23.99
N LEU A 478 -8.66 11.70 24.04
CA LEU A 478 -9.55 11.95 22.88
C LEU A 478 -9.60 13.43 22.51
N LEU A 479 -9.51 14.33 23.49
CA LEU A 479 -9.48 15.78 23.27
C LEU A 479 -8.17 16.20 22.58
N LEU A 480 -7.05 15.64 23.02
CA LEU A 480 -5.72 15.94 22.47
C LEU A 480 -5.53 15.40 21.05
N LEU A 481 -6.16 14.26 20.73
CA LEU A 481 -6.04 13.59 19.44
C LEU A 481 -6.93 14.20 18.35
N GLY A 482 -7.83 15.13 18.68
CA GLY A 482 -8.72 15.76 17.70
C GLY A 482 -9.64 14.77 16.98
N VAL A 483 -10.06 13.71 17.68
CA VAL A 483 -10.83 12.60 17.09
C VAL A 483 -12.23 13.09 16.67
N PRO A 484 -12.72 12.75 15.47
CA PRO A 484 -14.09 13.11 15.05
C PRO A 484 -15.15 12.63 16.04
N ASP A 485 -16.25 13.38 16.19
CA ASP A 485 -17.26 13.16 17.24
C ASP A 485 -17.84 11.74 17.23
N HIS A 486 -18.16 11.21 16.05
CA HIS A 486 -18.67 9.84 15.90
C HIS A 486 -17.69 8.79 16.45
N THR A 487 -16.42 8.92 16.09
CA THR A 487 -15.35 8.02 16.51
C THR A 487 -15.04 8.17 17.99
N ARG A 488 -15.07 9.40 18.52
CA ARG A 488 -14.98 9.68 19.96
C ARG A 488 -16.06 8.93 20.73
N ARG A 489 -17.33 9.02 20.31
CA ARG A 489 -18.46 8.32 20.96
C ARG A 489 -18.35 6.80 20.89
N LEU A 490 -17.86 6.22 19.79
CA LEU A 490 -17.57 4.78 19.70
C LEU A 490 -16.46 4.35 20.69
N VAL A 491 -15.43 5.18 20.87
CA VAL A 491 -14.39 4.93 21.88
C VAL A 491 -14.97 5.04 23.29
N GLU A 492 -15.75 6.08 23.57
CA GLU A 492 -16.41 6.28 24.87
C GLU A 492 -17.30 5.08 25.22
N ALA A 493 -18.08 4.56 24.27
CA ALA A 493 -18.84 3.32 24.46
C ALA A 493 -17.93 2.11 24.80
N CYS A 494 -16.70 2.04 24.28
CA CYS A 494 -15.74 1.02 24.73
C CYS A 494 -15.33 1.20 26.20
N PHE A 495 -15.15 2.44 26.67
CA PHE A 495 -14.86 2.72 28.09
C PHE A 495 -16.05 2.33 28.98
N ASP A 496 -17.28 2.60 28.55
CA ASP A 496 -18.49 2.29 29.32
C ASP A 496 -18.80 0.79 29.37
N LEU A 497 -18.49 0.06 28.30
CA LEU A 497 -18.71 -1.39 28.22
C LEU A 497 -17.63 -2.24 28.92
N ASP A 498 -16.39 -1.75 29.03
CA ASP A 498 -15.29 -2.51 29.64
C ASP A 498 -15.57 -2.99 31.08
N PRO A 499 -16.04 -2.15 32.03
CA PRO A 499 -16.33 -2.59 33.39
C PRO A 499 -17.52 -3.55 33.49
N LEU A 500 -18.47 -3.49 32.54
CA LEU A 500 -19.64 -4.38 32.51
C LEU A 500 -19.30 -5.76 31.94
N TYR A 501 -18.24 -5.85 31.13
CA TYR A 501 -17.84 -7.06 30.42
C TYR A 501 -16.32 -7.26 30.48
N PRO A 502 -15.73 -7.51 31.66
CA PRO A 502 -14.28 -7.49 31.87
C PRO A 502 -13.49 -8.48 30.97
N ASP A 503 -14.08 -9.63 30.64
CA ASP A 503 -13.45 -10.64 29.77
C ASP A 503 -13.41 -10.23 28.28
N ARG A 504 -14.12 -9.16 27.91
CA ARG A 504 -14.19 -8.68 26.52
C ARG A 504 -13.10 -7.66 26.18
N ARG A 505 -12.49 -7.03 27.18
CA ARG A 505 -11.34 -6.12 27.06
C ARG A 505 -11.62 -4.96 26.07
N PHE A 506 -12.80 -4.35 26.15
CA PHE A 506 -13.19 -3.24 25.28
C PHE A 506 -12.18 -2.09 25.33
N LEU A 507 -11.69 -1.73 26.51
CA LEU A 507 -10.71 -0.65 26.67
C LEU A 507 -9.38 -0.96 25.97
N ALA A 508 -8.90 -2.20 26.08
CA ALA A 508 -7.66 -2.63 25.41
C ALA A 508 -7.75 -2.52 23.87
N TRP A 509 -8.97 -2.60 23.32
CA TRP A 509 -9.29 -2.55 21.90
C TRP A 509 -10.07 -1.29 21.50
N ALA A 510 -10.11 -0.25 22.34
CA ALA A 510 -10.88 0.97 22.07
C ALA A 510 -10.35 1.72 20.83
N HIS A 511 -9.03 1.68 20.62
CA HIS A 511 -8.35 2.15 19.42
C HIS A 511 -8.75 1.41 18.13
N MET A 512 -9.39 0.25 18.27
CA MET A 512 -9.98 -0.54 17.18
C MET A 512 -11.51 -0.57 17.28
N LEU A 513 -12.14 0.41 17.94
CA LEU A 513 -13.60 0.52 18.09
C LEU A 513 -14.22 -0.77 18.65
N GLY A 514 -13.51 -1.42 19.59
CA GLY A 514 -13.89 -2.66 20.25
C GLY A 514 -13.58 -3.95 19.46
N PHE A 515 -13.12 -3.85 18.21
CA PHE A 515 -12.75 -5.02 17.41
C PHE A 515 -11.47 -5.69 17.94
N ARG A 516 -11.61 -6.94 18.40
CA ARG A 516 -10.52 -7.75 18.96
C ARG A 516 -10.12 -8.96 18.11
N GLY A 517 -10.63 -9.03 16.87
CA GLY A 517 -10.40 -10.15 15.96
C GLY A 517 -9.11 -10.02 15.15
N HIS A 518 -8.73 -11.10 14.48
CA HIS A 518 -7.68 -11.05 13.46
C HIS A 518 -8.21 -10.39 12.18
N PHE A 519 -7.42 -9.46 11.64
CA PHE A 519 -7.74 -8.73 10.41
C PHE A 519 -7.65 -9.57 9.14
N SER A 520 -6.78 -10.57 9.11
CA SER A 520 -6.67 -11.49 7.99
C SER A 520 -6.50 -12.90 8.55
N THR A 521 -7.30 -13.84 8.07
CA THR A 521 -7.21 -15.25 8.45
C THR A 521 -7.58 -16.14 7.28
N LYS A 522 -6.96 -17.31 7.18
CA LYS A 522 -7.35 -18.37 6.25
C LYS A 522 -7.71 -19.66 6.97
N SER A 523 -8.46 -20.55 6.31
CA SER A 523 -8.52 -21.95 6.72
C SER A 523 -7.15 -22.62 6.49
N ARG A 524 -6.89 -23.73 7.19
CA ARG A 524 -5.58 -24.40 7.18
C ARG A 524 -5.12 -24.75 5.75
N GLN A 525 -5.98 -25.44 4.98
CA GLN A 525 -5.71 -25.92 3.62
C GLN A 525 -6.11 -24.95 2.50
N TYR A 526 -6.31 -23.67 2.78
CA TYR A 526 -6.65 -22.73 1.70
C TYR A 526 -5.47 -22.49 0.74
N SER A 527 -4.27 -22.26 1.29
CA SER A 527 -3.04 -21.92 0.55
C SER A 527 -1.81 -22.00 1.50
N THR A 528 -0.67 -21.41 1.11
CA THR A 528 0.53 -21.14 1.93
C THR A 528 0.24 -20.27 3.18
N THR A 529 1.23 -20.08 4.05
CA THR A 529 1.15 -19.19 5.23
C THR A 529 1.98 -17.91 5.08
N LEU A 530 1.61 -16.86 5.83
CA LEU A 530 2.45 -15.66 5.97
C LEU A 530 3.81 -15.98 6.64
N GLY A 531 3.92 -17.11 7.36
CA GLY A 531 5.17 -17.61 7.92
C GLY A 531 6.10 -18.09 6.80
N GLU A 532 5.63 -19.01 5.97
CA GLU A 532 6.36 -19.53 4.81
C GLU A 532 6.78 -18.43 3.84
N LEU A 533 5.91 -17.46 3.55
CA LEU A 533 6.27 -16.32 2.67
C LEU A 533 7.39 -15.46 3.25
N ARG A 534 7.38 -15.24 4.57
CA ARG A 534 8.46 -14.53 5.27
C ARG A 534 9.75 -15.36 5.27
N GLN A 535 9.65 -16.67 5.49
CA GLN A 535 10.79 -17.57 5.47
C GLN A 535 11.44 -17.62 4.09
N THR A 536 10.64 -17.75 3.02
CA THR A 536 11.12 -17.71 1.62
C THR A 536 11.95 -16.46 1.35
N ARG A 537 11.53 -15.29 1.86
CA ARG A 537 12.32 -14.06 1.74
C ARG A 537 13.58 -14.07 2.61
N ALA A 538 13.48 -14.59 3.83
CA ALA A 538 14.63 -14.72 4.72
C ALA A 538 15.70 -15.64 4.11
N ASP A 539 15.30 -16.79 3.56
CA ASP A 539 16.17 -17.74 2.88
C ASP A 539 16.81 -17.13 1.63
N TYR A 540 16.02 -16.43 0.82
CA TYR A 540 16.54 -15.70 -0.33
C TYR A 540 17.61 -14.67 0.08
N ARG A 541 17.38 -13.92 1.16
CA ARG A 541 18.37 -12.96 1.69
C ARG A 541 19.58 -13.65 2.30
N ALA A 542 19.39 -14.75 3.02
CA ALA A 542 20.49 -15.54 3.57
C ALA A 542 21.38 -16.10 2.46
N ALA A 543 20.79 -16.62 1.38
CA ALA A 543 21.53 -17.09 0.20
C ALA A 543 22.32 -15.95 -0.46
N GLN A 544 21.71 -14.78 -0.67
CA GLN A 544 22.42 -13.60 -1.20
C GLN A 544 23.62 -13.20 -0.32
N GLU A 545 23.44 -13.20 1.00
CA GLU A 545 24.48 -12.85 1.95
C GLU A 545 25.61 -13.88 1.95
N ARG A 546 25.29 -15.17 1.83
CA ARG A 546 26.30 -16.25 1.70
C ARG A 546 27.14 -16.07 0.44
N THR A 547 26.52 -15.80 -0.70
CA THR A 547 27.23 -15.54 -1.96
C THR A 547 28.10 -14.29 -1.87
N ALA A 548 27.60 -13.21 -1.29
CA ALA A 548 28.37 -11.99 -1.10
C ALA A 548 29.62 -12.19 -0.22
N ARG A 549 29.59 -13.18 0.67
CA ARG A 549 30.70 -13.55 1.57
C ARG A 549 31.58 -14.69 1.05
N GLY A 550 31.31 -15.22 -0.14
CA GLY A 550 32.06 -16.35 -0.69
C GLY A 550 31.85 -17.68 0.05
N LEU A 551 30.73 -17.82 0.79
CA LEU A 551 30.41 -19.01 1.59
C LEU A 551 29.57 -20.03 0.82
N ASP A 552 29.52 -19.94 -0.51
CA ASP A 552 28.68 -20.81 -1.35
C ASP A 552 29.13 -22.27 -1.33
N ALA A 553 30.43 -22.53 -1.16
CA ALA A 553 31.03 -23.87 -1.16
C ALA A 553 30.92 -24.61 0.18
N ILE A 554 30.44 -23.94 1.24
CA ILE A 554 30.33 -24.52 2.58
C ILE A 554 28.91 -25.07 2.76
N GLU A 555 28.78 -26.35 3.09
CA GLU A 555 27.48 -26.97 3.36
C GLU A 555 26.75 -26.26 4.53
N PRO A 556 25.46 -25.89 4.40
CA PRO A 556 24.74 -25.16 5.46
C PRO A 556 24.75 -25.88 6.82
N ASP A 557 24.66 -27.22 6.80
CA ASP A 557 24.60 -28.04 8.00
C ASP A 557 25.93 -28.12 8.75
N THR A 558 27.04 -27.67 8.15
CA THR A 558 28.34 -27.59 8.81
C THR A 558 28.60 -26.26 9.50
N VAL A 559 27.65 -25.31 9.47
CA VAL A 559 27.82 -23.98 10.10
C VAL A 559 27.08 -23.90 11.43
N LEU A 560 27.80 -23.56 12.50
CA LEU A 560 27.24 -23.19 13.80
C LEU A 560 27.01 -21.67 13.84
N VAL A 561 25.79 -21.24 14.08
CA VAL A 561 25.45 -19.82 14.24
C VAL A 561 25.17 -19.53 15.71
N LEU A 562 26.01 -18.68 16.30
CA LEU A 562 25.82 -18.13 17.64
C LEU A 562 25.33 -16.69 17.52
N THR A 563 24.38 -16.29 18.38
CA THR A 563 23.79 -14.95 18.34
C THR A 563 23.46 -14.45 19.73
N SER A 564 23.61 -13.14 19.94
CA SER A 564 23.03 -12.43 21.07
C SER A 564 22.41 -11.15 20.54
N TRP A 565 21.11 -10.96 20.75
CA TRP A 565 20.37 -9.78 20.29
C TRP A 565 19.49 -9.24 21.40
N GLN A 566 19.49 -7.92 21.60
CA GLN A 566 18.69 -7.22 22.58
C GLN A 566 17.90 -6.09 21.92
N TYR A 567 16.69 -5.83 22.41
CA TYR A 567 15.90 -4.69 21.96
C TYR A 567 16.49 -3.40 22.53
N ALA A 568 16.87 -2.48 21.65
CA ALA A 568 17.49 -1.21 22.01
C ALA A 568 16.57 0.01 21.80
N GLY A 569 15.41 -0.19 21.18
CA GLY A 569 14.45 0.89 20.93
C GLY A 569 13.72 0.74 19.60
N GLN A 570 13.03 1.81 19.21
CA GLN A 570 12.30 1.86 17.96
C GLN A 570 12.13 3.30 17.48
N GLY A 571 11.95 3.46 16.17
CA GLY A 571 11.59 4.74 15.58
C GLY A 571 12.77 5.49 14.98
N HIS A 572 12.50 6.74 14.62
CA HIS A 572 13.44 7.66 14.02
C HIS A 572 13.40 8.97 14.81
N SER A 573 14.50 9.71 14.83
CA SER A 573 14.45 11.15 15.07
C SER A 573 13.61 11.85 13.98
N PRO A 574 13.14 13.10 14.19
CA PRO A 574 12.40 13.83 13.16
C PRO A 574 13.14 13.92 11.82
N GLY A 575 14.46 14.16 11.84
CA GLY A 575 15.28 14.23 10.63
C GLY A 575 15.53 12.87 9.98
N GLU A 576 15.82 11.83 10.77
CA GLU A 576 15.88 10.45 10.28
C GLU A 576 14.56 10.05 9.60
N ALA A 577 13.41 10.43 10.16
CA ALA A 577 12.09 10.12 9.63
C ALA A 577 11.85 10.77 8.26
N ALA A 578 12.26 12.03 8.08
CA ALA A 578 12.15 12.74 6.81
C ALA A 578 13.02 12.10 5.71
N LEU A 579 14.25 11.70 6.04
CA LEU A 579 15.16 11.02 5.12
C LEU A 579 14.68 9.59 4.79
N ALA A 580 14.22 8.84 5.80
CA ALA A 580 13.65 7.49 5.61
C ALA A 580 12.38 7.53 4.75
N ALA A 581 11.53 8.56 4.91
CA ALA A 581 10.37 8.78 4.05
C ALA A 581 10.78 9.06 2.59
N SER A 582 11.89 9.78 2.36
CA SER A 582 12.44 9.96 1.01
C SER A 582 12.90 8.65 0.40
N ILE A 583 13.65 7.85 1.15
CA ILE A 583 14.08 6.51 0.70
C ILE A 583 12.87 5.62 0.36
N ALA A 584 11.82 5.65 1.19
CA ALA A 584 10.59 4.91 0.94
C ALA A 584 9.90 5.36 -0.37
N ARG A 585 9.82 6.68 -0.61
CA ARG A 585 9.30 7.24 -1.86
C ARG A 585 10.10 6.79 -3.07
N ASP A 586 11.43 6.88 -3.00
CA ASP A 586 12.31 6.54 -4.12
C ASP A 586 12.18 5.05 -4.48
N ILE A 587 12.13 4.18 -3.46
CA ILE A 587 11.87 2.75 -3.66
C ILE A 587 10.52 2.51 -4.32
N GLN A 588 9.48 3.23 -3.90
CA GLN A 588 8.14 3.10 -4.46
C GLN A 588 8.10 3.58 -5.93
N LEU A 589 8.68 4.75 -6.21
CA LEU A 589 8.78 5.31 -7.55
C LEU A 589 9.55 4.38 -8.50
N ASN A 590 10.66 3.82 -8.03
CA ASN A 590 11.45 2.85 -8.82
C ASN A 590 10.64 1.60 -9.15
N ARG A 591 9.80 1.12 -8.22
CA ARG A 591 8.91 -0.03 -8.48
C ARG A 591 7.81 0.31 -9.48
N GLU A 592 7.23 1.50 -9.40
CA GLU A 592 6.20 1.96 -10.35
C GLU A 592 6.80 2.11 -11.75
N THR A 593 7.95 2.80 -11.85
CA THR A 593 8.70 2.96 -13.09
C THR A 593 9.08 1.61 -13.71
N ALA A 594 9.57 0.66 -12.91
CA ALA A 594 9.90 -0.67 -13.40
C ALA A 594 8.68 -1.46 -13.90
N ARG A 595 7.50 -1.26 -13.28
CA ARG A 595 6.24 -1.89 -13.74
C ARG A 595 5.76 -1.29 -15.05
N GLU A 596 5.84 0.03 -15.20
CA GLU A 596 5.50 0.72 -16.44
C GLU A 596 6.42 0.27 -17.57
N ALA A 597 7.73 0.26 -17.33
CA ALA A 597 8.71 -0.21 -18.31
C ALA A 597 8.49 -1.68 -18.72
N LEU A 598 8.12 -2.56 -17.77
CA LEU A 598 7.81 -3.96 -18.09
C LEU A 598 6.55 -4.09 -18.96
N ARG A 599 5.51 -3.29 -18.70
CA ARG A 599 4.30 -3.27 -19.55
C ARG A 599 4.61 -2.82 -20.95
N ASP A 600 5.40 -1.77 -21.09
CA ASP A 600 5.84 -1.26 -22.39
C ASP A 600 6.65 -2.33 -23.15
N GLN A 601 7.53 -3.06 -22.44
CA GLN A 601 8.29 -4.16 -23.02
C GLN A 601 7.38 -5.31 -23.50
N LEU A 602 6.42 -5.75 -22.69
CA LEU A 602 5.49 -6.82 -23.06
C LEU A 602 4.59 -6.42 -24.26
N ALA A 603 4.19 -5.15 -24.33
CA ALA A 603 3.43 -4.60 -25.46
C ALA A 603 4.26 -4.59 -26.76
N LEU A 604 5.58 -4.33 -26.66
CA LEU A 604 6.51 -4.40 -27.79
C LEU A 604 6.80 -5.85 -28.24
N GLU A 605 6.80 -6.81 -27.30
CA GLU A 605 7.07 -8.23 -27.56
C GLU A 605 5.84 -9.00 -28.07
N GLY A 606 4.66 -8.36 -28.18
CA GLY A 606 3.44 -9.01 -28.67
C GLY A 606 2.87 -10.08 -27.73
N ALA A 607 3.34 -10.12 -26.48
CA ALA A 607 2.82 -11.03 -25.46
C ALA A 607 1.55 -10.42 -24.81
N PRO A 608 0.48 -11.19 -24.60
CA PRO A 608 -0.71 -10.66 -23.93
C PRO A 608 -0.38 -10.22 -22.49
N ALA A 609 -0.84 -9.02 -22.14
CA ALA A 609 -0.62 -8.34 -20.86
C ALA A 609 -1.31 -8.99 -19.66
#